data_AF-A0A1G3CDM5-F1
#
_entry.id   AF-A0A1G3CDM5-F1
#
_cell.length_a   1.000
_cell.length_b   1.000
_cell.length_c   1.000
_cell.angle_alpha   90.00
_cell.angle_beta   90.00
_cell.angle_gamma   90.00
#
_symmetry.space_group_name_H-M   'P 1'
#
loop_
_entity.id
_entity.type
_entity.pdbx_description
1 polymer ?
#
loop_
_entity_poly.entity_id
_entity_poly.type
_entity_poly.pdbx_seq_one_letter_code
_entity_poly.pdbx_strand_id
1 'polypeptide(L)'
;MLIIGLSDVLDGYVARKRNEMTKLGKYLDPFADKLVLVISCIILSSDRIWPEPRFPDWIPTVIVSRDLILIFGTIALLLITGRVNCQPTMLGKAATCLQIIAVISVLIGNHVPIPALAAIWWVTVAVTFASGLFYIYSGVKQL
;
A
#
# COMPACT_ATOMS: atom_id res chain seq x y z
N MET A 1 -2.95 -13.60 -0.67
CA MET A 1 -2.46 -12.51 -1.54
C MET A 1 -2.25 -12.97 -2.98
N LEU A 2 -1.42 -13.97 -3.24
CA LEU A 2 -1.13 -14.41 -4.61
C LEU A 2 -2.39 -14.94 -5.32
N ILE A 3 -3.20 -15.77 -4.65
CA ILE A 3 -4.48 -16.27 -5.19
C ILE A 3 -5.53 -15.16 -5.34
N ILE A 4 -5.57 -14.22 -4.39
CA ILE A 4 -6.51 -13.08 -4.43
C ILE A 4 -6.16 -12.15 -5.59
N GLY A 5 -4.89 -11.77 -5.73
CA GLY A 5 -4.43 -10.96 -6.86
C GLY A 5 -4.56 -11.67 -8.21
N LEU A 6 -4.38 -13.00 -8.26
CA LEU A 6 -4.65 -13.77 -9.48
C LEU A 6 -6.15 -13.77 -9.82
N SER A 7 -7.01 -13.84 -8.81
CA SER A 7 -8.47 -13.74 -8.96
C SER A 7 -8.89 -12.36 -9.45
N ASP A 8 -8.33 -11.28 -8.90
CA ASP A 8 -8.62 -9.90 -9.34
C ASP A 8 -8.15 -9.64 -10.78
N VAL A 9 -7.01 -10.20 -11.19
CA VAL A 9 -6.55 -10.14 -12.58
C VAL A 9 -7.52 -10.89 -13.50
N LEU A 10 -8.05 -12.03 -13.05
CA LEU A 10 -9.00 -12.83 -13.82
C LEU A 10 -10.37 -12.11 -13.92
N ASP A 11 -10.89 -11.57 -12.82
CA ASP A 11 -12.14 -10.82 -12.80
C ASP A 11 -12.03 -9.52 -13.59
N GLY A 12 -10.89 -8.83 -13.52
CA GLY A 12 -10.58 -7.68 -14.35
C GLY A 12 -10.51 -8.01 -15.86
N TYR A 13 -10.02 -9.21 -16.22
CA TYR A 13 -10.01 -9.69 -17.61
C TYR A 13 -11.43 -10.02 -18.11
N VAL A 14 -12.24 -10.66 -17.27
CA VAL A 14 -13.65 -10.97 -17.59
C VAL A 14 -14.48 -9.69 -17.70
N ALA A 15 -14.28 -8.72 -16.81
CA ALA A 15 -14.98 -7.43 -16.85
C ALA A 15 -14.63 -6.60 -18.10
N ARG A 16 -13.37 -6.62 -18.55
CA ARG A 16 -12.97 -5.98 -19.82
C ARG A 16 -13.57 -6.66 -21.04
N LYS A 17 -13.65 -7.99 -21.02
CA LYS A 17 -14.27 -8.77 -22.11
C LYS A 17 -15.78 -8.54 -22.19
N ARG A 18 -16.44 -8.23 -21.07
CA ARG A 18 -17.89 -7.93 -20.99
C ARG A 18 -18.25 -6.45 -21.11
N ASN A 19 -17.28 -5.53 -21.23
CA ASN A 19 -17.51 -4.08 -21.22
C ASN A 19 -18.27 -3.57 -19.97
N GLU A 20 -18.30 -4.35 -18.89
CA GLU A 20 -18.99 -4.03 -17.63
C GLU A 20 -18.04 -3.32 -16.65
N MET A 21 -17.23 -2.37 -17.16
CA MET A 21 -16.45 -1.50 -16.27
C MET A 21 -17.37 -0.45 -15.64
N THR A 22 -17.87 -0.75 -14.45
CA THR A 22 -18.67 0.21 -13.67
C THR A 22 -17.78 1.31 -13.08
N LYS A 23 -18.29 2.55 -13.02
CA LYS A 23 -17.57 3.67 -12.38
C LYS A 23 -17.24 3.37 -10.90
N LEU A 24 -18.06 2.54 -10.25
CA LEU A 24 -17.89 2.07 -8.88
C LEU A 24 -16.69 1.11 -8.74
N GLY A 25 -16.60 0.10 -9.62
CA GLY A 25 -15.48 -0.86 -9.59
C GLY A 25 -14.11 -0.21 -9.72
N LYS A 26 -14.00 0.86 -10.54
CA LYS A 26 -12.74 1.62 -10.72
C LYS A 26 -12.19 2.23 -9.42
N TYR A 27 -13.04 2.56 -8.45
CA TYR A 27 -12.62 3.08 -7.14
C TYR A 27 -12.53 1.98 -6.07
N LEU A 28 -13.32 0.91 -6.22
CA LEU A 28 -13.36 -0.19 -5.25
C LEU A 28 -12.11 -1.08 -5.36
N ASP A 29 -11.62 -1.36 -6.58
CA ASP A 29 -10.41 -2.18 -6.83
C ASP A 29 -9.20 -1.67 -6.06
N PRO A 30 -8.77 -0.39 -6.23
CA PRO A 30 -7.59 0.12 -5.54
C PRO A 30 -7.77 0.23 -4.03
N PHE A 31 -9.02 0.31 -3.55
CA PHE A 31 -9.33 0.33 -2.12
C PHE A 31 -9.19 -1.06 -1.50
N ALA A 32 -9.71 -2.09 -2.19
CA ALA A 32 -9.57 -3.49 -1.79
C ALA A 32 -8.09 -3.90 -1.76
N ASP A 33 -7.34 -3.59 -2.82
CA ASP A 33 -5.89 -3.83 -2.90
C ASP A 33 -5.15 -3.25 -1.67
N LYS A 34 -5.51 -2.02 -1.31
CA LYS A 34 -4.86 -1.32 -0.21
C LYS A 34 -5.22 -1.88 1.15
N LEU A 35 -6.48 -2.25 1.37
CA LEU A 35 -6.90 -2.95 2.59
C LEU A 35 -6.17 -4.28 2.74
N VAL A 36 -6.10 -5.05 1.66
CA VAL A 36 -5.43 -6.36 1.63
C VAL A 36 -3.94 -6.20 1.97
N LEU A 37 -3.28 -5.15 1.48
CA LEU A 37 -1.89 -4.81 1.83
C LEU A 37 -1.72 -4.45 3.31
N VAL A 38 -2.58 -3.58 3.85
CA VAL A 38 -2.53 -3.16 5.27
C VAL A 38 -2.77 -4.35 6.20
N ILE A 39 -3.79 -5.15 5.93
CA ILE A 39 -4.13 -6.34 6.73
C ILE A 39 -2.97 -7.33 6.71
N SER A 40 -2.34 -7.53 5.54
CA SER A 40 -1.20 -8.44 5.42
C SER A 40 0.01 -7.96 6.22
N CYS A 41 0.31 -6.66 6.23
CA CYS A 41 1.38 -6.10 7.05
C CYS A 41 1.11 -6.31 8.56
N ILE A 42 -0.13 -6.15 9.01
CA ILE A 42 -0.53 -6.36 10.41
C ILE A 42 -0.38 -7.85 10.78
N ILE A 43 -0.89 -8.75 9.95
CA ILE A 43 -0.81 -10.20 10.18
C ILE A 43 0.65 -10.67 10.26
N LEU A 44 1.48 -10.23 9.32
CA LEU A 44 2.89 -10.62 9.23
C LEU A 44 3.78 -10.01 10.34
N SER A 45 3.24 -9.09 11.13
CA SER A 45 3.91 -8.54 12.31
C SER A 45 3.50 -9.23 13.60
N SER A 46 2.30 -9.83 13.62
CA SER A 46 1.76 -10.42 14.85
C SER A 46 2.48 -11.71 15.22
N ASP A 47 3.13 -11.69 16.38
CA ASP A 47 3.77 -12.83 17.04
C ASP A 47 2.82 -14.02 17.27
N ARG A 48 1.53 -13.75 17.49
CA ARG A 48 0.50 -14.78 17.69
C ARG A 48 0.07 -15.48 16.41
N ILE A 49 0.22 -14.82 15.26
CA ILE A 49 -0.34 -15.28 13.99
C ILE A 49 0.75 -15.84 13.07
N TRP A 50 1.94 -15.22 13.06
CA TRP A 50 3.00 -15.57 12.10
C TRP A 50 4.31 -15.97 12.78
N PRO A 51 4.90 -17.13 12.42
CA PRO A 51 6.22 -17.54 12.90
C PRO A 51 7.35 -16.72 12.26
N GLU A 52 8.57 -16.81 12.78
CA GLU A 52 9.71 -16.10 12.20
C GLU A 52 10.09 -16.63 10.80
N PRO A 53 10.56 -15.76 9.89
CA PRO A 53 10.79 -14.32 10.04
C PRO A 53 9.47 -13.51 9.97
N ARG A 54 9.36 -12.46 10.82
CA ARG A 54 8.20 -11.58 10.92
C ARG A 54 8.59 -10.11 10.82
N PHE A 55 7.64 -9.25 10.46
CA PHE A 55 7.86 -7.82 10.53
C PHE A 55 8.04 -7.35 11.98
N PRO A 56 8.95 -6.41 12.25
CA PRO A 56 8.93 -5.65 13.49
C PRO A 56 7.68 -4.77 13.54
N ASP A 57 7.03 -4.68 14.71
CA ASP A 57 5.75 -3.98 14.91
C ASP A 57 5.74 -2.50 14.52
N TRP A 58 6.91 -1.86 14.49
CA TRP A 58 7.05 -0.48 14.05
C TRP A 58 6.86 -0.31 12.54
N ILE A 59 7.16 -1.33 11.71
CA ILE A 59 7.06 -1.27 10.25
C ILE A 59 5.61 -1.13 9.76
N PRO A 60 4.67 -2.05 10.11
CA PRO A 60 3.28 -1.88 9.72
C PRO A 60 2.68 -0.61 10.33
N THR A 61 3.10 -0.21 11.53
CA THR A 61 2.63 1.04 12.16
C THR A 61 2.98 2.27 11.32
N VAL A 62 4.20 2.34 10.78
CA VAL A 62 4.61 3.45 9.88
C VAL A 62 3.84 3.40 8.56
N ILE A 63 3.65 2.22 7.97
CA ILE A 63 2.90 2.07 6.70
C ILE A 63 1.45 2.52 6.88
N VAL A 64 0.78 2.01 7.93
CA VAL A 64 -0.63 2.31 8.23
C VAL A 64 -0.81 3.78 8.59
N SER A 65 0.03 4.34 9.46
CA SER A 65 -0.06 5.76 9.83
C SER A 65 0.10 6.69 8.62
N ARG A 66 1.07 6.43 7.74
CA ARG A 66 1.24 7.18 6.49
C ARG A 66 -0.01 7.11 5.61
N ASP A 67 -0.60 5.93 5.47
CA ASP A 67 -1.79 5.75 4.65
C ASP A 67 -3.03 6.45 5.23
N LEU A 68 -3.20 6.43 6.55
CA LEU A 68 -4.23 7.20 7.22
C LEU A 68 -4.03 8.71 7.01
N ILE A 69 -2.81 9.22 7.20
CA ILE A 69 -2.49 10.65 6.99
C ILE A 69 -2.85 11.08 5.56
N LEU A 70 -2.55 10.24 4.56
CA LEU A 70 -2.92 10.53 3.18
C LEU A 70 -4.44 10.58 2.96
N ILE A 71 -5.17 9.61 3.50
CA ILE A 71 -6.63 9.55 3.37
C ILE A 71 -7.26 10.79 4.03
N PHE A 72 -6.91 11.06 5.29
CA PHE A 72 -7.42 12.21 6.03
C PHE A 72 -7.01 13.53 5.38
N GLY A 73 -5.76 13.66 4.92
CA GLY A 73 -5.29 14.86 4.23
C GLY A 73 -6.02 15.12 2.92
N THR A 74 -6.31 14.06 2.16
CA THR A 74 -7.10 14.14 0.92
C THR A 74 -8.54 14.58 1.21
N ILE A 75 -9.17 14.01 2.25
CA ILE A 75 -10.54 14.38 2.67
C ILE A 75 -10.56 15.83 3.15
N ALA A 76 -9.60 16.25 3.98
CA ALA A 76 -9.52 17.62 4.48
C ALA A 76 -9.36 18.62 3.34
N LEU A 77 -8.49 18.36 2.37
CA LEU A 77 -8.36 19.19 1.16
C LEU A 77 -9.66 19.28 0.39
N LEU A 78 -10.34 18.15 0.16
CA LEU A 78 -11.62 18.13 -0.53
C LEU A 78 -12.67 19.01 0.16
N LEU A 79 -12.71 19.00 1.50
CA LEU A 79 -13.63 19.81 2.29
C LEU A 79 -13.29 21.32 2.24
N ILE A 80 -12.01 21.67 2.13
CA ILE A 80 -11.56 23.08 2.16
C ILE A 80 -11.62 23.71 0.75
N THR A 81 -11.02 23.06 -0.26
CA THR A 81 -10.86 23.65 -1.60
C THR A 81 -11.93 23.17 -2.59
N GLY A 82 -12.73 22.16 -2.23
CA GLY A 82 -13.76 21.57 -3.11
C GLY A 82 -13.20 20.80 -4.31
N ARG A 83 -11.88 20.74 -4.48
CA ARG A 83 -11.19 20.04 -5.56
C ARG A 83 -9.85 19.48 -5.07
N VAL A 84 -9.61 18.22 -5.36
CA VAL A 84 -8.33 17.57 -5.05
C VAL A 84 -7.65 17.19 -6.35
N ASN A 85 -6.48 17.77 -6.60
CA ASN A 85 -5.66 17.42 -7.75
C ASN A 85 -4.49 16.53 -7.28
N CYS A 86 -4.82 15.39 -6.66
CA CYS A 86 -3.83 14.38 -6.29
C CYS A 86 -3.47 13.55 -7.52
N GLN A 87 -2.58 14.07 -8.36
CA GLN A 87 -2.02 13.28 -9.45
C GLN A 87 -1.18 12.12 -8.87
N PRO A 88 -1.33 10.90 -9.38
CA PRO A 88 -0.54 9.76 -8.92
C PRO A 88 0.94 10.00 -9.22
N THR A 89 1.76 10.05 -8.17
CA THR A 89 3.20 10.32 -8.30
C THR A 89 3.96 9.01 -8.51
N MET A 90 5.09 9.08 -9.23
CA MET A 90 5.97 7.91 -9.38
C MET A 90 6.48 7.41 -8.02
N LEU A 91 6.69 8.31 -7.05
CA LEU A 91 7.07 7.97 -5.68
C LEU A 91 6.00 7.16 -4.95
N GLY A 92 4.72 7.50 -5.11
CA GLY A 92 3.61 6.74 -4.53
C GLY A 92 3.54 5.32 -5.06
N LYS A 93 3.70 5.16 -6.38
CA LYS A 93 3.74 3.84 -7.03
C LYS A 93 4.95 3.01 -6.61
N ALA A 94 6.11 3.65 -6.49
CA ALA A 94 7.33 3.00 -6.01
C ALA A 94 7.18 2.53 -4.56
N ALA A 95 6.58 3.35 -3.68
CA ALA A 95 6.30 2.97 -2.30
C ALA A 95 5.37 1.74 -2.22
N THR A 96 4.27 1.71 -2.98
CA THR A 96 3.37 0.55 -2.98
C THR A 96 4.03 -0.70 -3.55
N CYS A 97 4.85 -0.56 -4.60
CA CYS A 97 5.61 -1.69 -5.16
C CYS A 97 6.57 -2.28 -4.12
N LEU A 98 7.31 -1.41 -3.42
CA LEU A 98 8.22 -1.84 -2.36
C LEU A 98 7.49 -2.46 -1.18
N GLN A 99 6.31 -1.97 -0.81
CA GLN A 99 5.49 -2.59 0.24
C GLN A 99 5.04 -4.00 -0.13
N ILE A 100 4.62 -4.22 -1.39
CA ILE A 100 4.30 -5.55 -1.88
C ILE A 100 5.53 -6.46 -1.85
N ILE A 101 6.69 -5.98 -2.29
CA ILE A 101 7.96 -6.72 -2.24
C ILE A 101 8.33 -7.07 -0.79
N ALA A 102 8.18 -6.13 0.14
CA ALA A 102 8.45 -6.35 1.55
C ALA A 102 7.53 -7.46 2.10
N VAL A 103 6.23 -7.40 1.82
CA VAL A 103 5.27 -8.43 2.24
C VAL A 103 5.64 -9.80 1.65
N ILE A 104 5.96 -9.86 0.36
CA ILE A 104 6.39 -11.10 -0.30
C ILE A 104 7.69 -11.63 0.31
N SER A 105 8.64 -10.77 0.68
CA SER A 105 9.91 -11.19 1.30
C SER A 105 9.70 -11.92 2.62
N VAL A 106 8.72 -11.50 3.42
CA VAL A 106 8.35 -12.18 4.68
C VAL A 106 7.64 -13.50 4.40
N LEU A 107 6.77 -13.55 3.39
CA LEU A 107 6.07 -14.76 2.97
C LEU A 107 7.01 -15.86 2.42
N ILE A 108 8.08 -15.48 1.72
CA ILE A 108 9.11 -16.41 1.24
C ILE A 108 9.97 -16.94 2.40
N GLY A 109 9.94 -16.28 3.55
CA GLY A 109 10.48 -16.81 4.80
C GLY A 109 11.99 -17.03 4.76
N ASN A 110 12.43 -18.12 5.38
CA ASN A 110 13.84 -18.41 5.68
C ASN A 110 14.75 -18.67 4.47
N HIS A 111 14.21 -18.61 3.24
CA HIS A 111 15.00 -18.70 2.01
C HIS A 111 15.80 -17.41 1.72
N VAL A 112 15.44 -16.30 2.38
CA VAL A 112 16.14 -15.03 2.23
C VAL A 112 16.89 -14.72 3.53
N PRO A 113 18.19 -14.38 3.47
CA PRO A 113 18.96 -14.07 4.68
C PRO A 113 18.39 -12.84 5.40
N ILE A 114 18.33 -12.92 6.73
CA ILE A 114 17.83 -11.87 7.64
C ILE A 114 18.38 -10.45 7.32
N PRO A 115 19.69 -10.24 7.03
CA PRO A 115 20.18 -8.91 6.68
C PRO A 115 19.61 -8.36 5.36
N ALA A 116 19.29 -9.23 4.40
CA ALA A 116 18.64 -8.82 3.15
C ALA A 116 17.18 -8.42 3.39
N LEU A 117 16.45 -9.15 4.25
CA LEU A 117 15.11 -8.77 4.70
C LEU A 117 15.11 -7.39 5.35
N ALA A 118 16.02 -7.17 6.30
CA ALA A 118 16.15 -5.89 6.98
C ALA A 118 16.42 -4.74 6.01
N ALA A 119 17.31 -4.92 5.02
CA ALA A 119 17.58 -3.91 4.00
C ALA A 119 16.33 -3.58 3.17
N ILE A 120 15.57 -4.59 2.72
CA ILE A 120 14.32 -4.40 1.96
C ILE A 120 13.32 -3.60 2.79
N TRP A 121 13.17 -3.93 4.07
CA TRP A 121 12.21 -3.26 4.95
C TRP A 121 12.60 -1.80 5.22
N TRP A 122 13.87 -1.52 5.50
CA TRP A 122 14.37 -0.15 5.68
C TRP A 122 14.17 0.71 4.43
N VAL A 123 14.50 0.17 3.25
CA VAL A 123 14.27 0.88 1.97
C VAL A 123 12.78 1.14 1.76
N THR A 124 11.92 0.15 2.06
CA THR A 124 10.46 0.30 1.93
C THR A 124 9.92 1.41 2.82
N VAL A 125 10.36 1.45 4.09
CA VAL A 125 9.96 2.49 5.04
C VAL A 125 10.46 3.86 4.59
N ALA A 126 11.73 3.97 4.17
CA ALA A 126 12.30 5.23 3.72
C ALA A 126 11.54 5.81 2.50
N VAL A 127 11.24 4.98 1.51
CA VAL A 127 10.49 5.41 0.31
C VAL A 127 9.03 5.71 0.64
N THR A 128 8.41 4.94 1.53
CA THR A 128 7.04 5.21 2.01
C THR A 128 6.95 6.56 2.72
N PHE A 129 7.93 6.85 3.58
CA PHE A 129 8.01 8.11 4.30
C PHE A 129 8.28 9.30 3.36
N ALA A 130 9.25 9.17 2.45
CA ALA A 130 9.54 10.19 1.44
C ALA A 130 8.32 10.47 0.55
N SER A 131 7.60 9.43 0.14
CA SER A 131 6.35 9.57 -0.59
C SER A 131 5.29 10.30 0.24
N GLY A 132 5.11 9.94 1.51
CA GLY A 132 4.18 10.62 2.43
C GLY A 132 4.46 12.12 2.52
N LEU A 133 5.72 12.51 2.75
CA LEU A 133 6.15 13.91 2.78
C LEU A 133 5.86 14.64 1.46
N PHE A 134 6.16 14.00 0.33
CA PHE A 134 5.93 14.59 -0.99
C PHE A 134 4.44 14.88 -1.24
N TYR A 135 3.56 13.97 -0.84
CA TYR A 135 2.12 14.17 -0.96
C TYR A 135 1.60 15.24 -0.02
N ILE A 136 2.07 15.30 1.23
CA ILE A 136 1.70 16.36 2.16
C ILE A 136 2.12 17.72 1.60
N TYR A 137 3.36 17.85 1.12
CA TYR A 137 3.85 19.08 0.49
C TYR A 137 3.01 19.48 -0.74
N SER A 138 2.69 18.51 -1.60
CA SER A 138 1.84 18.74 -2.77
C SER A 138 0.40 19.13 -2.42
N GLY A 139 -0.10 18.65 -1.28
CA GLY A 139 -1.40 19.00 -0.73
C GLY A 139 -1.43 20.40 -0.16
N VAL A 140 -0.42 20.77 0.64
CA VAL A 140 -0.29 22.13 1.21
C VAL A 140 -0.17 23.19 0.11
N LYS A 141 0.51 22.87 -1.01
CA LYS A 141 0.60 23.78 -2.17
C LYS A 141 -0.75 24.03 -2.87
N GLN A 142 -1.79 23.23 -2.61
CA GLN A 142 -3.12 23.37 -3.20
C GLN A 142 -4.09 24.20 -2.35
N LEU A 143 -3.75 24.47 -1.07
CA LEU A 143 -4.45 25.44 -0.22
C LEU A 143 -4.06 26.87 -0.62
#